data_AF-A0AA37GIV0-F1
#
_entry.id   AF-A0AA37GIV0-F1
#
_cell.length_a   1.000
_cell.length_b   1.000
_cell.length_c   1.000
_cell.angle_alpha   90.00
_cell.angle_beta   90.00
_cell.angle_gamma   90.00
#
_symmetry.space_group_name_H-M   'P 1'
#
loop_
_entity.id
_entity.type
_entity.pdbx_description
1 polymer ?
#
loop_
_entity_poly.entity_id
_entity_poly.type
_entity_poly.pdbx_seq_one_letter_code
_entity_poly.pdbx_strand_id
1 'polypeptide(L)'
;MVANLFYAGDLYGSFLLHILSVYHLPSGAIQLPVAGHVTLESMERQIVEFEATVVLATVTTMSQLSERALLAGKTYPYVRLLLFSGEAFYDDQAGLLKAAFPNAAIRSVVYGSMDCGIIGLPPKREHYHCDPRVHQVNNPNIIVEIINEDGDVTSTPGEAGSLVVTNMERRLMPIIRYPSGDRATWVDPSLGLFRILDRDRTAIRLGPVSVDFVDLRRIVSSVLKNRPVGKLQAIVTRENRKDLLTLNVAYAPATDEEKLKLQSELREELSVVRPMFREHVKKDLINPLQIRFLKMHELTVNPRSGKVAEVLDLRSTKV
;
A
#
# COMPACT_ATOMS: atom_id res chain seq x y z
N MET A 1 -6.52 20.99 15.48
CA MET A 1 -5.30 20.19 15.78
C MET A 1 -4.93 19.23 14.64
N VAL A 2 -3.87 18.40 14.81
CA VAL A 2 -3.44 17.35 13.87
C VAL A 2 -3.65 15.96 14.51
N ALA A 3 -4.64 15.19 14.06
CA ALA A 3 -4.89 13.83 14.54
C ALA A 3 -3.99 12.82 13.81
N ASN A 4 -3.27 11.98 14.56
CA ASN A 4 -2.42 10.93 14.02
C ASN A 4 -3.03 9.56 14.28
N LEU A 5 -3.62 8.95 13.24
CA LEU A 5 -4.29 7.65 13.26
C LEU A 5 -3.42 6.51 12.70
N PHE A 6 -2.12 6.73 12.48
CA PHE A 6 -1.24 5.67 12.00
C PHE A 6 -1.03 4.56 13.06
N TYR A 7 -0.84 3.32 12.61
CA TYR A 7 -0.54 2.19 13.50
C TYR A 7 0.80 2.40 14.22
N ALA A 8 0.85 1.98 15.49
CA ALA A 8 2.00 2.08 16.37
C ALA A 8 2.34 0.71 16.95
N GLY A 9 3.62 0.35 17.00
CA GLY A 9 4.09 -0.98 17.39
C GLY A 9 4.70 -1.76 16.21
N ASP A 10 5.02 -3.03 16.43
CA ASP A 10 5.38 -4.04 15.42
C ASP A 10 6.38 -3.59 14.34
N LEU A 11 7.39 -2.81 14.76
CA LEU A 11 8.42 -2.18 13.90
C LEU A 11 7.87 -1.22 12.82
N TYR A 12 6.57 -0.91 12.81
CA TYR A 12 5.96 -0.01 11.86
C TYR A 12 6.11 1.45 12.32
N GLY A 13 7.17 2.11 11.85
CA GLY A 13 7.61 3.41 12.37
C GLY A 13 6.71 4.61 12.06
N SER A 14 5.63 4.46 11.28
CA SER A 14 4.83 5.58 10.75
C SER A 14 4.25 6.49 11.83
N PHE A 15 3.69 5.94 12.91
CA PHE A 15 3.13 6.74 14.00
C PHE A 15 4.18 7.64 14.65
N LEU A 16 5.34 7.08 15.03
CA LEU A 16 6.44 7.83 15.65
C LEU A 16 7.11 8.80 14.68
N LEU A 17 7.27 8.40 13.41
CA LEU A 17 7.75 9.27 12.34
C LEU A 17 6.89 10.54 12.24
N HIS A 18 5.57 10.38 12.25
CA HIS A 18 4.63 11.50 12.16
C HIS A 18 4.44 12.25 13.49
N ILE A 19 4.76 11.63 14.64
CA ILE A 19 4.91 12.35 15.93
C ILE A 19 6.08 13.33 15.83
N LEU A 20 7.27 12.84 15.49
CA LEU A 20 8.47 13.67 15.39
C LEU A 20 8.37 14.70 14.25
N SER A 21 7.75 14.35 13.12
CA SER A 21 7.53 15.29 12.00
C SER A 21 6.65 16.49 12.38
N VAL A 22 5.63 16.27 13.23
CA VAL A 22 4.74 17.34 13.71
C VAL A 22 5.41 18.15 14.83
N TYR A 23 6.16 17.49 15.72
CA TYR A 23 6.94 18.13 16.78
C TYR A 23 8.04 19.07 16.24
N HIS A 24 8.73 18.67 15.18
CA HIS A 24 9.79 19.47 14.54
C HIS A 24 9.27 20.44 13.45
N LEU A 25 7.95 20.61 13.30
CA LEU A 25 7.38 21.53 12.31
C LEU A 25 7.68 22.99 12.70
N PRO A 26 8.37 23.81 11.88
CA PRO A 26 8.82 25.15 12.29
C PRO A 26 7.70 26.16 12.63
N SER A 27 6.48 25.95 12.12
CA SER A 27 5.30 26.76 12.48
C SER A 27 4.67 26.35 13.82
N GLY A 28 5.10 25.24 14.40
CA GLY A 28 4.36 24.49 15.42
C GLY A 28 3.07 23.86 14.88
N ALA A 29 2.60 22.83 15.60
CA ALA A 29 1.24 22.30 15.50
C ALA A 29 0.93 21.43 16.73
N ILE A 30 -0.28 21.54 17.28
CA ILE A 30 -0.73 20.65 18.36
C ILE A 30 -1.12 19.29 17.76
N GLN A 31 -0.45 18.24 18.21
CA GLN A 31 -0.73 16.86 17.84
C GLN A 31 -1.74 16.19 18.78
N LEU A 32 -2.59 15.34 18.21
CA LEU A 32 -3.48 14.43 18.90
C LEU A 32 -3.07 12.97 18.56
N PRO A 33 -2.42 12.24 19.49
CA PRO A 33 -1.83 10.92 19.24
C PRO A 33 -2.86 9.78 19.38
N VAL A 34 -3.79 9.68 18.42
CA VAL A 34 -4.92 8.73 18.44
C VAL A 34 -4.50 7.26 18.27
N ALA A 35 -3.55 7.01 17.35
CA ALA A 35 -3.06 5.70 16.89
C ALA A 35 -4.09 4.80 16.17
N GLY A 36 -3.60 4.01 15.22
CA GLY A 36 -4.44 3.18 14.33
C GLY A 36 -5.09 1.94 14.96
N HIS A 37 -4.77 1.62 16.21
CA HIS A 37 -5.26 0.41 16.89
C HIS A 37 -6.56 0.63 17.68
N VAL A 38 -7.01 1.88 17.90
CA VAL A 38 -8.28 2.17 18.57
C VAL A 38 -9.47 1.96 17.64
N THR A 39 -10.70 1.96 18.17
CA THR A 39 -11.91 1.80 17.35
C THR A 39 -12.16 3.04 16.48
N LEU A 40 -12.78 2.85 15.30
CA LEU A 40 -13.22 3.96 14.43
C LEU A 40 -14.08 5.00 15.17
N GLU A 41 -14.88 4.54 16.13
CA GLU A 41 -15.66 5.41 17.02
C GLU A 41 -14.80 6.27 17.95
N SER A 42 -13.73 5.71 18.50
CA SER A 42 -12.79 6.48 19.32
C SER A 42 -11.99 7.48 18.47
N MET A 43 -11.61 7.10 17.24
CA MET A 43 -10.99 8.01 16.28
C MET A 43 -11.93 9.16 15.91
N GLU A 44 -13.18 8.84 15.54
CA GLU A 44 -14.23 9.82 15.21
C GLU A 44 -14.47 10.78 16.38
N ARG A 45 -14.71 10.24 17.58
CA ARG A 45 -14.92 11.05 18.79
C ARG A 45 -13.76 12.00 19.02
N GLN A 46 -12.51 11.54 18.95
CA GLN A 46 -11.33 12.38 19.17
C GLN A 46 -11.11 13.41 18.04
N ILE A 47 -11.49 13.11 16.80
CA ILE A 47 -11.46 14.08 15.68
C ILE A 47 -12.49 15.20 15.86
N VAL A 48 -13.62 14.92 16.52
CA VAL A 48 -14.68 15.90 16.83
C VAL A 48 -14.34 16.68 18.12
N GLU A 49 -14.09 15.97 19.22
CA GLU A 49 -13.83 16.49 20.57
C GLU A 49 -12.62 17.45 20.62
N PHE A 50 -11.61 17.22 19.78
CA PHE A 50 -10.40 18.04 19.69
C PHE A 50 -10.28 18.80 18.34
N GLU A 51 -11.41 19.04 17.65
CA GLU A 51 -11.52 19.85 16.42
C GLU A 51 -10.33 19.63 15.45
N ALA A 52 -10.15 18.37 15.03
CA ALA A 52 -8.94 17.94 14.33
C ALA A 52 -8.92 18.37 12.86
N THR A 53 -8.58 19.64 12.63
CA THR A 53 -8.42 20.29 11.30
C THR A 53 -7.56 19.55 10.28
N VAL A 54 -6.69 18.63 10.71
CA VAL A 54 -5.80 17.82 9.87
C VAL A 54 -5.80 16.38 10.38
N VAL A 55 -5.85 15.40 9.49
CA VAL A 55 -5.78 13.96 9.83
C VAL A 55 -4.62 13.31 9.08
N LEU A 56 -3.76 12.59 9.82
CA LEU A 56 -2.70 11.72 9.31
C LEU A 56 -3.15 10.27 9.48
N ALA A 57 -3.29 9.49 8.41
CA ALA A 57 -3.74 8.10 8.51
C ALA A 57 -3.38 7.29 7.25
N THR A 58 -3.60 5.98 7.28
CA THR A 58 -3.63 5.18 6.03
C THR A 58 -4.93 5.44 5.26
N VAL A 59 -4.94 5.24 3.94
CA VAL A 59 -6.11 5.55 3.09
C VAL A 59 -7.30 4.65 3.45
N THR A 60 -7.03 3.40 3.81
CA THR A 60 -8.00 2.41 4.30
C THR A 60 -8.68 2.91 5.59
N THR A 61 -7.91 3.45 6.54
CA THR A 61 -8.44 4.05 7.78
C THR A 61 -9.31 5.28 7.49
N MET A 62 -8.88 6.16 6.58
CA MET A 62 -9.69 7.31 6.14
C MET A 62 -10.98 6.86 5.43
N SER A 63 -10.92 5.79 4.66
CA SER A 63 -12.07 5.23 3.94
C SER A 63 -13.11 4.70 4.94
N GLN A 64 -12.71 3.88 5.91
CA GLN A 64 -13.62 3.37 6.94
C GLN A 64 -14.24 4.48 7.80
N LEU A 65 -13.48 5.53 8.16
CA LEU A 65 -14.04 6.70 8.83
C LEU A 65 -15.05 7.46 7.97
N SER A 66 -14.77 7.60 6.67
CA SER A 66 -15.68 8.24 5.72
C SER A 66 -16.99 7.46 5.56
N GLU A 67 -16.91 6.13 5.43
CA GLU A 67 -18.09 5.27 5.34
C GLU A 67 -18.94 5.36 6.61
N ARG A 68 -18.33 5.23 7.80
CA ARG A 68 -19.03 5.34 9.08
C ARG A 68 -19.70 6.71 9.24
N ALA A 69 -19.02 7.80 8.86
CA ALA A 69 -19.58 9.15 8.94
C ALA A 69 -20.82 9.32 8.05
N LEU A 70 -20.72 8.90 6.78
CA LEU A 70 -21.79 9.02 5.80
C LEU A 70 -23.00 8.13 6.15
N LEU A 71 -22.76 6.91 6.65
CA LEU A 71 -23.81 6.03 7.19
C LEU A 71 -24.51 6.63 8.42
N ALA A 72 -23.82 7.47 9.20
CA ALA A 72 -24.39 8.23 10.31
C ALA A 72 -24.97 9.60 9.90
N GLY A 73 -25.01 9.93 8.60
CA GLY A 73 -25.49 11.22 8.09
C GLY A 73 -24.58 12.42 8.41
N LYS A 74 -23.31 12.18 8.75
CA LYS A 74 -22.33 13.20 9.17
C LYS A 74 -21.33 13.54 8.07
N THR A 75 -20.81 14.77 8.12
CA THR A 75 -19.61 15.22 7.41
C THR A 75 -18.78 16.13 8.33
N TYR A 76 -17.48 16.29 8.05
CA TYR A 76 -16.57 17.09 8.88
C TYR A 76 -15.93 18.23 8.07
N PRO A 77 -16.68 19.29 7.72
CA PRO A 77 -16.21 20.39 6.88
C PRO A 77 -15.10 21.26 7.51
N TYR A 78 -14.79 21.10 8.80
CA TYR A 78 -13.66 21.76 9.47
C TYR A 78 -12.32 21.04 9.25
N VAL A 79 -12.34 19.80 8.74
CA VAL A 79 -11.12 19.09 8.33
C VAL A 79 -10.70 19.65 6.96
N ARG A 80 -9.57 20.35 6.94
CA ARG A 80 -9.03 21.04 5.74
C ARG A 80 -7.95 20.25 5.00
N LEU A 81 -7.44 19.17 5.60
CA LEU A 81 -6.32 18.41 5.04
C LEU A 81 -6.32 16.95 5.52
N LEU A 82 -6.34 16.02 4.58
CA LEU A 82 -6.10 14.59 4.78
C LEU A 82 -4.71 14.24 4.22
N LEU A 83 -3.85 13.70 5.08
CA LEU A 83 -2.47 13.32 4.78
C LEU A 83 -2.29 11.81 4.92
N PHE A 84 -1.96 11.12 3.83
CA PHE A 84 -1.81 9.67 3.81
C PHE A 84 -0.40 9.19 3.47
N SER A 85 -0.06 7.97 3.88
CA SER A 85 1.17 7.27 3.53
C SER A 85 0.98 5.77 3.76
N GLY A 86 1.96 4.96 3.33
CA GLY A 86 1.99 3.51 3.55
C GLY A 86 0.96 2.72 2.73
N GLU A 87 0.22 3.34 1.82
CA GLU A 87 -0.78 2.73 0.94
C GLU A 87 -0.82 3.50 -0.39
N ALA A 88 -1.26 2.83 -1.46
CA ALA A 88 -1.63 3.50 -2.69
C ALA A 88 -3.02 4.15 -2.54
N PHE A 89 -3.32 5.11 -3.41
CA PHE A 89 -4.56 5.89 -3.38
C PHE A 89 -5.35 5.67 -4.67
N TYR A 90 -6.61 5.28 -4.53
CA TYR A 90 -7.47 4.79 -5.60
C TYR A 90 -8.68 5.71 -5.88
N ASP A 91 -9.21 5.62 -7.09
CA ASP A 91 -10.28 6.49 -7.60
C ASP A 91 -11.56 6.43 -6.74
N ASP A 92 -11.93 5.23 -6.28
CA ASP A 92 -13.11 4.99 -5.45
C ASP A 92 -12.99 5.59 -4.03
N GLN A 93 -11.76 5.66 -3.51
CA GLN A 93 -11.46 6.29 -2.22
C GLN A 93 -11.51 7.82 -2.32
N ALA A 94 -11.09 8.39 -3.45
CA ALA A 94 -11.09 9.83 -3.67
C ALA A 94 -12.50 10.46 -3.59
N GLY A 95 -13.50 9.79 -4.16
CA GLY A 95 -14.91 10.22 -4.06
C GLY A 95 -15.47 10.08 -2.65
N LEU A 96 -15.21 8.94 -2.00
CA LEU A 96 -15.64 8.62 -0.65
C LEU A 96 -15.11 9.62 0.41
N LEU A 97 -13.80 9.92 0.38
CA LEU A 97 -13.18 10.87 1.30
C LEU A 97 -13.71 12.29 1.09
N LYS A 98 -13.90 12.73 -0.17
CA LYS A 98 -14.48 14.05 -0.48
C LYS A 98 -15.93 14.18 0.01
N ALA A 99 -16.72 13.11 0.01
CA ALA A 99 -18.08 13.15 0.52
C ALA A 99 -18.13 13.35 2.05
N ALA A 100 -17.24 12.69 2.81
CA ALA A 100 -17.19 12.84 4.28
C ALA A 100 -16.44 14.10 4.74
N PHE A 101 -15.43 14.55 3.98
CA PHE A 101 -14.54 15.67 4.31
C PHE A 101 -14.52 16.70 3.16
N PRO A 102 -15.63 17.43 2.90
CA PRO A 102 -15.84 18.20 1.67
C PRO A 102 -14.86 19.35 1.43
N ASN A 103 -14.25 19.89 2.49
CA ASN A 103 -13.27 20.97 2.41
C ASN A 103 -11.81 20.48 2.47
N ALA A 104 -11.57 19.16 2.51
CA ALA A 104 -10.24 18.62 2.69
C ALA A 104 -9.46 18.49 1.37
N ALA A 105 -8.28 19.11 1.31
CA ALA A 105 -7.27 18.67 0.36
C ALA A 105 -6.77 17.28 0.76
N ILE A 106 -6.62 16.36 -0.20
CA ILE A 106 -6.06 15.02 0.02
C ILE A 106 -4.67 14.97 -0.59
N ARG A 107 -3.65 14.55 0.16
CA ARG A 107 -2.25 14.44 -0.31
C ARG A 107 -1.55 13.24 0.32
N SER A 108 -0.58 12.68 -0.39
CA SER A 108 0.48 11.93 0.28
C SER A 108 1.28 12.87 1.20
N VAL A 109 1.72 12.38 2.36
CA VAL A 109 2.66 13.09 3.25
C VAL A 109 4.11 12.61 3.08
N VAL A 110 4.31 11.35 2.68
CA VAL A 110 5.64 10.78 2.45
C VAL A 110 5.54 9.46 1.66
N TYR A 111 6.50 9.22 0.77
CA TYR A 111 6.81 7.90 0.24
C TYR A 111 8.12 7.39 0.85
N GLY A 112 8.13 6.15 1.33
CA GLY A 112 9.26 5.58 2.05
C GLY A 112 9.06 4.12 2.47
N SER A 113 10.12 3.50 2.98
CA SER A 113 10.10 2.17 3.59
C SER A 113 10.91 2.15 4.89
N MET A 114 10.78 1.11 5.72
CA MET A 114 11.54 1.00 6.98
C MET A 114 13.05 0.88 6.75
N ASP A 115 13.43 0.23 5.64
CA ASP A 115 14.81 0.03 5.22
C ASP A 115 15.38 1.31 4.60
N CYS A 116 14.71 1.88 3.60
CA CYS A 116 15.20 3.03 2.84
C CYS A 116 15.04 4.37 3.59
N GLY A 117 14.10 4.46 4.53
CA GLY A 117 13.69 5.72 5.15
C GLY A 117 12.72 6.52 4.27
N ILE A 118 12.76 7.85 4.41
CA ILE A 118 11.97 8.79 3.61
C ILE A 118 12.61 8.89 2.21
N ILE A 119 12.03 8.23 1.21
CA ILE A 119 12.52 8.21 -0.18
C ILE A 119 12.08 9.48 -0.93
N GLY A 120 10.80 9.83 -0.78
CA GLY A 120 10.19 10.96 -1.49
C GLY A 120 9.22 11.76 -0.62
N LEU A 121 9.28 13.08 -0.75
CA LEU A 121 8.41 14.03 -0.09
C LEU A 121 7.32 14.53 -1.05
N PRO A 122 6.25 15.19 -0.56
CA PRO A 122 5.26 15.81 -1.43
C PRO A 122 5.91 16.91 -2.27
N PRO A 123 5.65 17.00 -3.59
CA PRO A 123 6.23 18.03 -4.44
C PRO A 123 5.91 19.44 -3.96
N LYS A 124 6.83 20.39 -4.22
CA LYS A 124 6.57 21.81 -4.00
C LYS A 124 5.28 22.25 -4.71
N ARG A 125 4.62 23.28 -4.18
CA ARG A 125 3.26 23.69 -4.60
C ARG A 125 3.18 24.02 -6.10
N GLU A 126 4.22 24.64 -6.63
CA GLU A 126 4.45 25.02 -8.02
C GLU A 126 4.62 23.83 -9.00
N HIS A 127 4.92 22.63 -8.48
CA HIS A 127 5.08 21.39 -9.26
C HIS A 127 4.00 20.34 -8.96
N TYR A 128 3.03 20.66 -8.09
CA TYR A 128 2.04 19.70 -7.61
C TYR A 128 0.74 19.75 -8.42
N HIS A 129 0.67 18.96 -9.50
CA HIS A 129 -0.48 18.86 -10.39
C HIS A 129 -1.60 17.94 -9.86
N CYS A 130 -1.90 18.01 -8.56
CA CYS A 130 -2.98 17.28 -7.86
C CYS A 130 -2.96 15.75 -7.87
N ASP A 131 -2.04 15.08 -8.57
CA ASP A 131 -1.84 13.63 -8.45
C ASP A 131 -1.10 13.29 -7.14
N PRO A 132 -1.72 12.54 -6.19
CA PRO A 132 -1.09 12.21 -4.92
C PRO A 132 -0.04 11.08 -5.01
N ARG A 133 0.20 10.49 -6.20
CA ARG A 133 1.30 9.53 -6.43
C ARG A 133 2.63 10.18 -6.79
N VAL A 134 2.64 11.47 -7.16
CA VAL A 134 3.87 12.19 -7.53
C VAL A 134 4.59 12.64 -6.27
N HIS A 135 5.88 12.34 -6.20
CA HIS A 135 6.78 12.64 -5.09
C HIS A 135 8.05 13.31 -5.62
N GLN A 136 8.69 14.12 -4.78
CA GLN A 136 10.00 14.71 -5.04
C GLN A 136 11.06 13.96 -4.22
N VAL A 137 12.18 13.57 -4.84
CA VAL A 137 13.27 12.84 -4.16
C VAL A 137 13.78 13.62 -2.95
N ASN A 138 14.00 12.92 -1.84
CA ASN A 138 14.57 13.47 -0.61
C ASN A 138 16.10 13.71 -0.74
N ASN A 139 16.46 14.59 -1.68
CA ASN A 139 17.83 15.01 -2.01
C ASN A 139 18.35 15.99 -0.93
N PRO A 140 19.60 15.87 -0.44
CA PRO A 140 20.68 14.99 -0.90
C PRO A 140 20.76 13.62 -0.19
N ASN A 141 19.87 13.37 0.77
CA ASN A 141 19.96 12.20 1.67
C ASN A 141 19.64 10.88 0.95
N ILE A 142 18.88 10.94 -0.13
CA ILE A 142 18.48 9.81 -0.96
C ILE A 142 18.87 10.04 -2.42
N ILE A 143 19.38 8.98 -3.06
CA ILE A 143 19.47 8.83 -4.51
C ILE A 143 18.39 7.81 -4.94
N VAL A 144 17.60 8.17 -5.95
CA VAL A 144 16.61 7.29 -6.59
C VAL A 144 17.06 6.97 -8.01
N GLU A 145 17.00 5.69 -8.36
CA GLU A 145 17.19 5.18 -9.72
C GLU A 145 15.91 4.45 -10.15
N ILE A 146 15.60 4.46 -11.44
CA ILE A 146 14.50 3.70 -12.01
C ILE A 146 15.11 2.75 -13.05
N ILE A 147 14.97 1.44 -12.82
CA ILE A 147 15.56 0.40 -13.68
C ILE A 147 14.50 -0.13 -14.63
N ASN A 148 14.69 0.03 -15.94
CA ASN A 148 13.72 -0.41 -16.94
C ASN A 148 13.70 -1.96 -17.11
N GLU A 149 12.82 -2.47 -17.97
CA GLU A 149 12.68 -3.93 -18.15
C GLU A 149 13.91 -4.62 -18.76
N ASP A 150 14.79 -3.86 -19.42
CA ASP A 150 16.00 -4.35 -20.08
C ASP A 150 17.24 -4.30 -19.16
N GLY A 151 17.12 -3.64 -18.01
CA GLY A 151 18.12 -3.61 -16.93
C GLY A 151 18.85 -2.28 -16.76
N ASP A 152 18.57 -1.31 -17.61
CA ASP A 152 19.25 -0.01 -17.63
C ASP A 152 18.59 1.03 -16.70
N VAL A 153 19.40 1.97 -16.22
CA VAL A 153 18.91 3.13 -15.45
C VAL A 153 18.28 4.14 -16.40
N THR A 154 16.96 4.28 -16.36
CA THR A 154 16.25 5.28 -17.17
C THR A 154 16.13 6.63 -16.45
N SER A 155 16.25 7.69 -17.25
CA SER A 155 15.88 9.07 -16.90
C SER A 155 14.72 9.59 -17.76
N THR A 156 14.17 8.77 -18.67
CA THR A 156 13.11 9.14 -19.61
C THR A 156 11.79 9.39 -18.87
N PRO A 157 11.16 10.57 -18.99
CA PRO A 157 9.83 10.80 -18.43
C PRO A 157 8.80 9.85 -19.04
N GLY A 158 7.98 9.22 -18.20
CA GLY A 158 6.96 8.24 -18.60
C GLY A 158 7.46 6.81 -18.84
N GLU A 159 8.77 6.55 -18.90
CA GLU A 159 9.31 5.19 -18.94
C GLU A 159 9.22 4.54 -17.55
N ALA A 160 8.68 3.32 -17.48
CA ALA A 160 8.30 2.68 -16.22
C ALA A 160 9.25 1.54 -15.83
N GLY A 161 9.81 1.60 -14.62
CA GLY A 161 10.80 0.65 -14.12
C GLY A 161 10.71 0.37 -12.62
N SER A 162 11.52 -0.56 -12.12
CA SER A 162 11.66 -0.85 -10.69
C SER A 162 12.38 0.31 -9.99
N LEU A 163 11.81 0.82 -8.89
CA LEU A 163 12.40 1.92 -8.14
C LEU A 163 13.47 1.38 -7.18
N VAL A 164 14.68 1.87 -7.35
CA VAL A 164 15.90 1.47 -6.64
C VAL A 164 16.43 2.66 -5.84
N VAL A 165 16.91 2.42 -4.62
CA VAL A 165 17.25 3.46 -3.64
C VAL A 165 18.65 3.28 -3.09
N THR A 166 19.38 4.39 -2.96
CA THR A 166 20.56 4.50 -2.09
C THR A 166 20.32 5.57 -1.03
N ASN A 167 20.56 5.26 0.24
CA ASN A 167 20.45 6.19 1.37
C ASN A 167 21.85 6.57 1.87
N MET A 168 22.15 7.87 1.85
CA MET A 168 23.49 8.42 2.12
C MET A 168 23.79 8.61 3.61
N GLU A 169 22.79 8.49 4.49
CA GLU A 169 22.91 8.75 5.93
C GLU A 169 23.11 7.48 6.77
N ARG A 170 22.61 6.33 6.30
CA ARG A 170 22.58 5.08 7.07
C ARG A 170 23.96 4.40 7.15
N ARG A 171 24.63 4.54 8.30
CA ARG A 171 25.98 3.97 8.53
C ARG A 171 26.00 2.50 8.98
N LEU A 172 25.08 2.08 9.86
CA LEU A 172 25.12 0.74 10.49
C LEU A 172 24.39 -0.35 9.69
N MET A 173 23.43 0.05 8.85
CA MET A 173 22.79 -0.80 7.85
C MET A 173 22.67 0.03 6.57
N PRO A 174 23.74 0.10 5.76
CA PRO A 174 23.77 0.92 4.54
C PRO A 174 22.82 0.36 3.49
N ILE A 175 22.14 1.26 2.79
CA ILE A 175 21.16 0.93 1.76
C ILE A 175 21.75 1.46 0.46
N ILE A 176 22.21 0.56 -0.42
CA ILE A 176 22.90 0.88 -1.67
C ILE A 176 22.26 0.05 -2.78
N ARG A 177 21.76 0.73 -3.82
CA ARG A 177 20.97 0.13 -4.92
C ARG A 177 19.90 -0.88 -4.45
N TYR A 178 19.24 -0.58 -3.34
CA TYR A 178 18.23 -1.45 -2.74
C TYR A 178 16.90 -1.36 -3.52
N PRO A 179 16.29 -2.48 -3.93
CA PRO A 179 15.00 -2.46 -4.60
C PRO A 179 13.89 -2.14 -3.60
N SER A 180 13.17 -1.04 -3.81
CA SER A 180 12.07 -0.61 -2.92
C SER A 180 10.88 -1.58 -2.86
N GLY A 181 10.80 -2.48 -3.84
CA GLY A 181 9.62 -3.32 -4.06
C GLY A 181 8.45 -2.58 -4.70
N ASP A 182 8.64 -1.35 -5.19
CA ASP A 182 7.68 -0.56 -5.96
C ASP A 182 8.23 -0.25 -7.36
N ARG A 183 7.34 -0.01 -8.33
CA ARG A 183 7.67 0.52 -9.65
C ARG A 183 7.27 1.98 -9.77
N ALA A 184 8.05 2.72 -10.55
CA ALA A 184 7.89 4.14 -10.75
C ALA A 184 8.21 4.57 -12.18
N THR A 185 7.94 5.83 -12.47
CA THR A 185 8.42 6.54 -13.66
C THR A 185 8.82 7.97 -13.29
N TRP A 186 9.76 8.57 -14.03
CA TRP A 186 10.05 9.99 -13.90
C TRP A 186 8.89 10.82 -14.46
N VAL A 187 8.55 11.90 -13.75
CA VAL A 187 7.69 12.99 -14.23
C VAL A 187 8.58 14.12 -14.75
N ASP A 188 9.59 14.50 -13.97
CA ASP A 188 10.69 15.37 -14.36
C ASP A 188 11.96 14.95 -13.59
N PRO A 189 12.96 14.35 -14.24
CA PRO A 189 14.19 13.91 -13.56
C PRO A 189 15.04 15.10 -13.08
N SER A 190 14.96 16.26 -13.74
CA SER A 190 15.76 17.46 -13.38
C SER A 190 15.30 18.10 -12.08
N LEU A 191 14.00 18.01 -11.79
CA LEU A 191 13.38 18.41 -10.51
C LEU A 191 13.36 17.27 -9.48
N GLY A 192 13.80 16.06 -9.84
CA GLY A 192 13.70 14.87 -9.01
C GLY A 192 12.25 14.44 -8.74
N LEU A 193 11.33 14.68 -9.69
CA LEU A 193 9.91 14.36 -9.57
C LEU A 193 9.62 12.99 -10.21
N PHE A 194 9.11 12.05 -9.41
CA PHE A 194 8.76 10.70 -9.84
C PHE A 194 7.35 10.32 -9.40
N ARG A 195 6.73 9.40 -10.13
CA ARG A 195 5.37 8.90 -9.90
C ARG A 195 5.43 7.42 -9.54
N ILE A 196 4.89 7.05 -8.38
CA ILE A 196 4.67 5.63 -8.03
C ILE A 196 3.54 5.06 -8.88
N LEU A 197 3.72 3.84 -9.39
CA LEU A 197 2.80 3.17 -10.30
C LEU A 197 2.08 2.00 -9.61
N ASP A 198 2.82 0.91 -9.38
CA ASP A 198 2.36 -0.35 -8.81
C ASP A 198 3.50 -1.01 -8.00
N ARG A 199 3.24 -2.19 -7.42
CA ARG A 199 4.27 -2.98 -6.71
C ARG A 199 5.18 -3.69 -7.71
N ASP A 200 6.48 -3.76 -7.41
CA ASP A 200 7.38 -4.67 -8.14
C ASP A 200 7.07 -6.14 -7.77
N ARG A 201 7.50 -7.06 -8.64
CA ARG A 201 7.00 -8.44 -8.85
C ARG A 201 7.16 -9.40 -7.64
N THR A 202 7.61 -8.92 -6.49
CA THR A 202 7.95 -9.71 -5.29
C THR A 202 6.98 -9.54 -4.13
N ALA A 203 6.43 -8.34 -3.91
CA ALA A 203 5.69 -7.99 -2.69
C ALA A 203 4.28 -7.49 -3.01
N ILE A 204 3.26 -8.13 -2.45
CA ILE A 204 1.84 -7.78 -2.62
C ILE A 204 1.41 -6.88 -1.46
N ARG A 205 0.68 -5.80 -1.74
CA ARG A 205 0.21 -4.85 -0.72
C ARG A 205 -1.32 -4.68 -0.77
N LEU A 206 -1.99 -4.92 0.36
CA LEU A 206 -3.44 -4.97 0.53
C LEU A 206 -3.81 -4.06 1.71
N GLY A 207 -4.27 -2.85 1.43
CA GLY A 207 -4.26 -1.76 2.41
C GLY A 207 -2.87 -1.65 3.07
N PRO A 208 -2.77 -1.73 4.40
CA PRO A 208 -1.49 -1.64 5.11
C PRO A 208 -0.72 -2.98 5.17
N VAL A 209 -1.32 -4.10 4.73
CA VAL A 209 -0.77 -5.44 4.85
C VAL A 209 0.18 -5.76 3.69
N SER A 210 1.41 -6.17 4.00
CA SER A 210 2.35 -6.76 3.03
C SER A 210 2.28 -8.29 3.06
N VAL A 211 2.34 -8.91 1.87
CA VAL A 211 2.43 -10.37 1.68
C VAL A 211 3.44 -10.66 0.58
N ASP A 212 4.52 -11.39 0.87
CA ASP A 212 5.52 -11.71 -0.15
C ASP A 212 5.07 -12.88 -1.02
N PHE A 213 5.36 -12.84 -2.31
CA PHE A 213 5.03 -13.97 -3.20
C PHE A 213 5.80 -15.25 -2.83
N VAL A 214 6.93 -15.11 -2.13
CA VAL A 214 7.69 -16.23 -1.54
C VAL A 214 6.92 -16.87 -0.38
N ASP A 215 6.15 -16.12 0.41
CA ASP A 215 5.25 -16.70 1.42
C ASP A 215 4.14 -17.51 0.76
N LEU A 216 3.50 -16.96 -0.28
CA LEU A 216 2.42 -17.67 -0.99
C LEU A 216 2.92 -18.99 -1.60
N ARG A 217 4.15 -19.02 -2.12
CA ARG A 217 4.84 -20.26 -2.51
C ARG A 217 5.02 -21.23 -1.34
N ARG A 218 5.57 -20.76 -0.21
CA ARG A 218 5.80 -21.57 0.98
C ARG A 218 4.50 -22.16 1.56
N ILE A 219 3.45 -21.35 1.62
CA ILE A 219 2.09 -21.73 2.07
C ILE A 219 1.52 -22.84 1.17
N VAL A 220 1.61 -22.67 -0.16
CA VAL A 220 1.18 -23.71 -1.11
C VAL A 220 1.98 -25.01 -0.94
N SER A 221 3.31 -24.93 -0.83
CA SER A 221 4.13 -26.13 -0.63
C SER A 221 3.85 -26.83 0.71
N SER A 222 3.54 -26.07 1.77
CA SER A 222 3.18 -26.62 3.08
C SER A 222 1.88 -27.42 3.05
N VAL A 223 0.85 -26.88 2.40
CA VAL A 223 -0.49 -27.50 2.33
C VAL A 223 -0.55 -28.60 1.27
N LEU A 224 -0.04 -28.37 0.06
CA LEU A 224 -0.13 -29.33 -1.04
C LEU A 224 0.97 -30.41 -1.00
N LYS A 225 2.08 -30.17 -0.30
CA LYS A 225 3.16 -31.14 -0.02
C LYS A 225 3.72 -31.75 -1.31
N ASN A 226 3.65 -33.07 -1.46
CA ASN A 226 4.21 -33.80 -2.60
C ASN A 226 3.28 -33.82 -3.83
N ARG A 227 2.14 -33.11 -3.82
CA ARG A 227 1.25 -33.00 -4.99
C ARG A 227 1.96 -32.24 -6.12
N PRO A 228 1.75 -32.61 -7.41
CA PRO A 228 2.33 -31.91 -8.54
C PRO A 228 1.63 -30.55 -8.75
N VAL A 229 2.19 -29.49 -8.15
CA VAL A 229 1.77 -28.10 -8.37
C VAL A 229 2.59 -27.49 -9.51
N GLY A 230 1.90 -26.82 -10.44
CA GLY A 230 2.52 -26.02 -11.50
C GLY A 230 2.93 -24.63 -11.01
N LYS A 231 2.70 -23.61 -11.85
CA LYS A 231 2.94 -22.21 -11.48
C LYS A 231 1.86 -21.67 -10.53
N LEU A 232 2.25 -20.65 -9.78
CA LEU A 232 1.36 -19.79 -9.00
C LEU A 232 1.25 -18.43 -9.67
N GLN A 233 0.13 -17.75 -9.43
CA GLN A 233 -0.10 -16.37 -9.84
C GLN A 233 -0.96 -15.67 -8.79
N ALA A 234 -0.46 -14.55 -8.26
CA ALA A 234 -1.23 -13.68 -7.39
C ALA A 234 -1.87 -12.57 -8.22
N ILE A 235 -3.19 -12.42 -8.15
CA ILE A 235 -3.92 -11.31 -8.79
C ILE A 235 -4.50 -10.42 -7.68
N VAL A 236 -4.20 -9.13 -7.76
CA VAL A 236 -4.73 -8.10 -6.85
C VAL A 236 -5.79 -7.28 -7.56
N THR A 237 -6.92 -7.09 -6.90
CA THR A 237 -8.11 -6.37 -7.42
C THR A 237 -8.73 -5.52 -6.32
N ARG A 238 -9.69 -4.65 -6.66
CA ARG A 238 -10.57 -3.99 -5.68
C ARG A 238 -12.01 -4.46 -5.91
N GLU A 239 -12.60 -5.04 -4.88
CA GLU A 239 -14.01 -5.46 -4.85
C GLU A 239 -14.64 -4.88 -3.58
N ASN A 240 -15.84 -4.30 -3.69
CA ASN A 240 -16.56 -3.69 -2.56
C ASN A 240 -15.72 -2.67 -1.76
N ARG A 241 -15.00 -1.78 -2.47
CA ARG A 241 -14.04 -0.77 -1.95
C ARG A 241 -12.86 -1.32 -1.13
N LYS A 242 -12.67 -2.65 -1.09
CA LYS A 242 -11.58 -3.32 -0.36
C LYS A 242 -10.65 -4.03 -1.34
N ASP A 243 -9.38 -4.13 -0.98
CA ASP A 243 -8.42 -4.90 -1.76
C ASP A 243 -8.72 -6.41 -1.64
N LEU A 244 -8.66 -7.13 -2.76
CA LEU A 244 -8.82 -8.58 -2.83
C LEU A 244 -7.54 -9.20 -3.44
N LEU A 245 -6.97 -10.16 -2.71
CA LEU A 245 -5.97 -11.08 -3.24
C LEU A 245 -6.64 -12.38 -3.71
N THR A 246 -6.47 -12.69 -4.99
CA THR A 246 -6.76 -14.00 -5.57
C THR A 246 -5.46 -14.76 -5.78
N LEU A 247 -5.31 -15.92 -5.14
CA LEU A 247 -4.24 -16.86 -5.40
C LEU A 247 -4.70 -17.91 -6.42
N ASN A 248 -4.21 -17.79 -7.65
CA ASN A 248 -4.34 -18.82 -8.67
C ASN A 248 -3.26 -19.90 -8.46
N VAL A 249 -3.68 -21.14 -8.31
CA VAL A 249 -2.82 -22.32 -8.15
C VAL A 249 -3.01 -23.22 -9.37
N ALA A 250 -1.94 -23.49 -10.13
CA ALA A 250 -1.99 -24.46 -11.22
C ALA A 250 -1.96 -25.90 -10.67
N TYR A 251 -3.10 -26.37 -10.19
CA TYR A 251 -3.32 -27.71 -9.65
C TYR A 251 -4.78 -28.11 -9.89
N ALA A 252 -5.03 -29.39 -10.13
CA ALA A 252 -6.36 -29.95 -10.31
C ALA A 252 -6.68 -30.89 -9.13
N PRO A 253 -7.52 -30.46 -8.16
CA PRO A 253 -8.06 -31.35 -7.13
C PRO A 253 -8.88 -32.48 -7.76
N ALA A 254 -8.85 -33.67 -7.15
CA ALA A 254 -9.58 -34.84 -7.65
C ALA A 254 -11.10 -34.76 -7.38
N THR A 255 -11.52 -34.02 -6.36
CA THR A 255 -12.93 -33.82 -5.99
C THR A 255 -13.19 -32.38 -5.52
N ASP A 256 -14.46 -31.95 -5.54
CA ASP A 256 -14.86 -30.67 -4.93
C ASP A 256 -14.64 -30.65 -3.41
N GLU A 257 -14.64 -31.79 -2.73
CA GLU A 257 -14.29 -31.91 -1.31
C GLU A 257 -12.80 -31.62 -1.07
N GLU A 258 -11.89 -32.21 -1.85
CA GLU A 258 -10.45 -31.89 -1.78
C GLU A 258 -10.20 -30.41 -2.09
N LYS A 259 -10.87 -29.88 -3.11
CA LYS A 259 -10.83 -28.46 -3.50
C LYS A 259 -11.24 -27.54 -2.35
N LEU A 260 -12.39 -27.78 -1.72
CA LEU A 260 -12.87 -26.97 -0.58
C LEU A 260 -11.94 -27.10 0.63
N LYS A 261 -11.45 -28.30 0.92
CA LYS A 261 -10.49 -28.55 2.00
C LYS A 261 -9.18 -27.79 1.80
N LEU A 262 -8.54 -27.91 0.63
CA LEU A 262 -7.31 -27.18 0.29
C LEU A 262 -7.54 -25.67 0.29
N GLN A 263 -8.70 -25.18 -0.17
CA GLN A 263 -9.07 -23.77 -0.07
C GLN A 263 -9.22 -23.29 1.39
N SER A 264 -9.54 -24.16 2.34
CA SER A 264 -9.58 -23.83 3.76
C SER A 264 -8.16 -23.84 4.38
N GLU A 265 -7.41 -24.92 4.14
CA GLU A 265 -6.05 -25.12 4.66
C GLU A 265 -5.09 -23.98 4.23
N LEU A 266 -5.16 -23.54 2.96
CA LEU A 266 -4.38 -22.40 2.44
C LEU A 266 -4.75 -21.04 3.08
N ARG A 267 -6.00 -20.84 3.51
CA ARG A 267 -6.44 -19.60 4.18
C ARG A 267 -5.97 -19.55 5.62
N GLU A 268 -6.04 -20.66 6.33
CA GLU A 268 -5.53 -20.76 7.70
C GLU A 268 -4.00 -20.63 7.73
N GLU A 269 -3.27 -21.30 6.83
CA GLU A 269 -1.81 -21.20 6.74
C GLU A 269 -1.35 -19.76 6.42
N LEU A 270 -2.01 -19.04 5.49
CA LEU A 270 -1.75 -17.60 5.30
C LEU A 270 -2.05 -16.80 6.57
N SER A 271 -3.14 -17.13 7.27
CA SER A 271 -3.55 -16.47 8.51
C SER A 271 -2.59 -16.70 9.69
N VAL A 272 -1.81 -17.79 9.66
CA VAL A 272 -0.71 -18.08 10.60
C VAL A 272 0.58 -17.36 10.19
N VAL A 273 0.98 -17.43 8.91
CA VAL A 273 2.22 -16.80 8.40
C VAL A 273 2.12 -15.27 8.36
N ARG A 274 0.92 -14.72 8.21
CA ARG A 274 0.62 -13.28 8.20
C ARG A 274 -0.56 -12.96 9.12
N PRO A 275 -0.38 -12.92 10.46
CA PRO A 275 -1.46 -12.61 11.41
C PRO A 275 -2.15 -11.27 11.14
N MET A 276 -1.40 -10.28 10.65
CA MET A 276 -1.92 -8.98 10.22
C MET A 276 -2.99 -9.13 9.11
N PHE A 277 -2.82 -10.05 8.15
CA PHE A 277 -3.83 -10.35 7.13
C PHE A 277 -5.12 -10.86 7.77
N ARG A 278 -5.01 -11.83 8.70
CA ARG A 278 -6.16 -12.39 9.44
C ARG A 278 -6.91 -11.30 10.22
N GLU A 279 -6.20 -10.38 10.84
CA GLU A 279 -6.81 -9.25 11.54
C GLU A 279 -7.50 -8.26 10.60
N HIS A 280 -6.90 -7.95 9.45
CA HIS A 280 -7.48 -6.99 8.52
C HIS A 280 -8.72 -7.56 7.81
N VAL A 281 -8.78 -8.88 7.57
CA VAL A 281 -10.02 -9.55 7.18
C VAL A 281 -11.06 -9.50 8.31
N LYS A 282 -10.69 -9.76 9.57
CA LYS A 282 -11.61 -9.69 10.73
C LYS A 282 -12.12 -8.28 11.05
N LYS A 283 -11.37 -7.23 10.69
CA LYS A 283 -11.73 -5.81 10.84
C LYS A 283 -12.42 -5.22 9.60
N ASP A 284 -12.72 -6.06 8.60
CA ASP A 284 -13.26 -5.69 7.29
C ASP A 284 -12.49 -4.56 6.59
N LEU A 285 -11.15 -4.59 6.71
CA LEU A 285 -10.21 -3.66 6.06
C LEU A 285 -9.80 -4.17 4.67
N ILE A 286 -9.77 -5.49 4.46
CA ILE A 286 -9.45 -6.15 3.19
C ILE A 286 -10.38 -7.37 2.98
N ASN A 287 -10.58 -7.80 1.73
CA ASN A 287 -11.39 -8.97 1.44
C ASN A 287 -10.64 -10.28 1.83
N PRO A 288 -11.36 -11.36 2.21
CA PRO A 288 -10.75 -12.67 2.45
C PRO A 288 -10.00 -13.20 1.23
N LEU A 289 -8.94 -13.98 1.46
CA LEU A 289 -8.18 -14.63 0.38
C LEU A 289 -9.10 -15.50 -0.49
N GLN A 290 -9.20 -15.17 -1.78
CA GLN A 290 -9.80 -16.04 -2.78
C GLN A 290 -8.73 -16.97 -3.35
N ILE A 291 -9.07 -18.23 -3.58
CA ILE A 291 -8.17 -19.25 -4.13
C ILE A 291 -8.86 -19.89 -5.33
N ARG A 292 -8.19 -19.91 -6.48
CA ARG A 292 -8.69 -20.56 -7.70
C ARG A 292 -7.74 -21.67 -8.12
N PHE A 293 -8.27 -22.87 -8.31
CA PHE A 293 -7.53 -23.99 -8.88
C PHE A 293 -7.76 -24.02 -10.38
N LEU A 294 -6.67 -23.91 -11.15
CA LEU A 294 -6.67 -23.68 -12.60
C LEU A 294 -5.67 -24.61 -13.31
N LYS A 295 -5.75 -24.69 -14.63
CA LYS A 295 -4.73 -25.31 -15.50
C LYS A 295 -3.64 -24.29 -15.85
N MET A 296 -2.45 -24.79 -16.20
CA MET A 296 -1.29 -23.96 -16.57
C MET A 296 -1.56 -22.93 -17.68
N HIS A 297 -2.46 -23.23 -18.64
CA HIS A 297 -2.81 -22.34 -19.75
C HIS A 297 -3.88 -21.29 -19.41
N GLU A 298 -4.51 -21.36 -18.23
CA GLU A 298 -5.47 -20.37 -17.74
C GLU A 298 -4.79 -19.25 -16.93
N LEU A 299 -3.48 -19.37 -16.67
CA LEU A 299 -2.68 -18.34 -16.02
C LEU A 299 -2.29 -17.24 -17.02
N THR A 300 -2.44 -15.98 -16.62
CA THR A 300 -2.10 -14.84 -17.49
C THR A 300 -0.58 -14.75 -17.72
N VAL A 301 -0.18 -14.67 -18.99
CA VAL A 301 1.21 -14.47 -19.40
C VAL A 301 1.50 -13.00 -19.69
N ASN A 302 2.73 -12.56 -19.42
CA ASN A 302 3.22 -11.25 -19.83
C ASN A 302 3.42 -11.24 -21.37
N PRO A 303 2.80 -10.30 -22.11
CA PRO A 303 2.76 -10.35 -23.58
C PRO A 303 4.12 -10.07 -24.26
N ARG A 304 5.07 -9.42 -23.58
CA ARG A 304 6.43 -9.16 -24.10
C ARG A 304 7.35 -10.38 -23.98
N SER A 305 7.15 -11.20 -22.94
CA SER A 305 8.10 -12.28 -22.57
C SER A 305 7.53 -13.70 -22.66
N GLY A 306 6.21 -13.86 -22.86
CA GLY A 306 5.52 -15.16 -22.90
C GLY A 306 5.49 -15.93 -21.57
N LYS A 307 6.13 -15.41 -20.51
CA LYS A 307 6.21 -16.04 -19.19
C LYS A 307 4.95 -15.73 -18.38
N VAL A 308 4.48 -16.69 -17.59
CA VAL A 308 3.42 -16.47 -16.58
C VAL A 308 3.84 -15.34 -15.64
N ALA A 309 2.98 -14.32 -15.49
CA ALA A 309 3.22 -13.24 -14.54
C ALA A 309 2.96 -13.74 -13.11
N GLU A 310 3.96 -13.62 -12.23
CA GLU A 310 3.87 -14.20 -10.87
C GLU A 310 2.99 -13.34 -9.94
N VAL A 311 3.04 -12.02 -10.09
CA VAL A 311 2.12 -11.05 -9.46
C VAL A 311 1.51 -10.17 -10.55
N LEU A 312 0.21 -9.87 -10.43
CA LEU A 312 -0.54 -8.96 -11.29
C LEU A 312 -1.38 -8.02 -10.41
N ASP A 313 -1.12 -6.73 -10.46
CA ASP A 313 -1.99 -5.71 -9.86
C ASP A 313 -2.92 -5.16 -10.93
N LEU A 314 -4.24 -5.33 -10.75
CA LEU A 314 -5.27 -4.90 -11.69
C LEU A 314 -6.11 -3.74 -11.13
N ARG A 315 -5.63 -3.05 -10.07
CA ARG A 315 -6.35 -1.93 -9.44
C ARG A 315 -6.16 -0.63 -10.24
N SER A 316 -7.26 0.06 -10.56
CA SER A 316 -7.22 1.38 -11.19
C SER A 316 -6.70 2.44 -10.21
N THR A 317 -5.63 3.14 -10.59
CA THR A 317 -5.11 4.33 -9.90
C THR A 317 -5.35 5.62 -10.69
N LYS A 318 -6.32 5.68 -11.62
CA LYS A 318 -6.49 6.80 -12.57
C LYS A 318 -7.21 8.03 -11.97
N VAL A 319 -6.67 8.56 -10.87
CA VAL A 319 -6.97 9.88 -10.31
C VAL A 319 -6.58 10.99 -11.28
#